data_AF-A0A7W5L087-F1
#
_entry.id   AF-A0A7W5L087-F1
#
_cell.length_a   1.000
_cell.length_b   1.000
_cell.length_c   1.000
_cell.angle_alpha   90.00
_cell.angle_beta   90.00
_cell.angle_gamma   90.00
#
_symmetry.space_group_name_H-M   'P 1'
#
loop_
_entity.id
_entity.type
_entity.pdbx_description
1 polymer ?
#
loop_
_entity_poly.entity_id
_entity_poly.type
_entity_poly.pdbx_seq_one_letter_code
_entity_poly.pdbx_strand_id
1 'polypeptide(L)'
;MKAILFGIFLFAAGNASASCDLVSAPCSTDSSGNTYIREQNLGGGYNTYRNGDLYSQTHQQLNGTYREIYSSGGYRTYYSDPNRRDPYRDDPKGTVGR
;
A
#
# COMPACT_ATOMS: atom_id res chain seq x y z
N MET A 1 -31.89 12.88 40.73
CA MET A 1 -31.77 13.43 39.36
C MET A 1 -30.63 12.69 38.66
N LYS A 2 -30.92 12.19 37.45
CA LYS A 2 -30.03 11.78 36.35
C LYS A 2 -28.58 11.38 36.66
N ALA A 3 -28.31 10.08 36.47
CA ALA A 3 -27.01 9.56 36.04
C ALA A 3 -26.50 10.31 34.81
N ILE A 4 -25.18 10.41 34.63
CA ILE A 4 -24.50 10.20 33.34
C ILE A 4 -23.03 9.89 33.61
N LEU A 5 -22.69 8.64 33.35
CA LEU A 5 -21.35 8.09 33.19
C LEU A 5 -20.64 8.89 32.10
N PHE A 6 -19.61 9.66 32.47
CA PHE A 6 -18.76 10.34 31.51
C PHE A 6 -17.63 9.41 31.06
N GLY A 7 -17.68 9.03 29.79
CA GLY A 7 -16.48 9.15 28.95
C GLY A 7 -15.58 7.93 28.80
N ILE A 8 -16.12 6.72 28.65
CA ILE A 8 -15.36 5.61 28.04
C ILE A 8 -15.52 5.68 26.52
N PHE A 9 -15.04 6.75 25.89
CA PHE A 9 -15.08 6.92 24.43
C PHE A 9 -13.70 7.10 23.78
N LEU A 10 -12.60 6.89 24.53
CA LEU A 10 -11.25 7.03 23.97
C LEU A 10 -10.67 5.75 23.33
N PHE A 11 -11.40 4.62 23.30
CA PHE A 11 -10.84 3.35 22.80
C PHE A 11 -11.36 2.87 21.45
N ALA A 12 -12.19 3.65 20.75
CA ALA A 12 -12.73 3.28 19.44
C ALA A 12 -12.12 4.06 18.27
N ALA A 13 -10.92 4.63 18.42
CA ALA A 13 -10.07 4.94 17.27
C ALA A 13 -9.43 3.64 16.75
N GLY A 14 -10.27 2.65 16.41
CA GLY A 14 -9.84 1.54 15.58
C GLY A 14 -9.46 2.12 14.24
N ASN A 15 -8.22 1.85 13.82
CA ASN A 15 -7.58 2.29 12.57
C ASN A 15 -8.62 2.73 11.54
N ALA A 16 -8.69 4.04 11.26
CA ALA A 16 -9.51 4.56 10.19
C ALA A 16 -8.89 4.12 8.86
N SER A 17 -9.07 2.85 8.52
CA SER A 17 -8.73 2.32 7.20
C SER A 17 -9.69 2.97 6.22
N ALA A 18 -9.19 3.93 5.44
CA ALA A 18 -9.95 4.53 4.35
C ALA A 18 -10.38 3.40 3.40
N SER A 19 -11.67 3.04 3.42
CA SER A 19 -12.25 2.10 2.45
C SER A 19 -12.03 2.64 1.05
N CYS A 20 -11.80 1.77 0.06
CA CYS A 20 -11.61 2.18 -1.33
C CYS A 20 -12.75 3.05 -1.88
N ASP A 21 -13.95 2.99 -1.29
CA ASP A 21 -15.11 3.83 -1.62
C ASP A 21 -14.84 5.35 -1.59
N LEU A 22 -13.88 5.81 -0.79
CA LEU A 22 -13.63 7.24 -0.54
C LEU A 22 -12.30 7.73 -1.16
N VAL A 23 -11.57 6.87 -1.87
CA VAL A 23 -10.20 7.12 -2.32
C VAL A 23 -10.16 7.27 -3.83
N SER A 24 -9.67 8.41 -4.34
CA SER A 24 -9.52 8.67 -5.78
C SER A 24 -8.29 8.02 -6.42
N ALA A 25 -7.40 7.46 -5.60
CA ALA A 25 -6.22 6.72 -6.04
C ALA A 25 -6.55 5.24 -6.31
N PRO A 26 -5.77 4.52 -7.14
CA PRO A 26 -5.95 3.09 -7.33
C PRO A 26 -5.92 2.36 -5.97
N CYS A 27 -7.03 1.71 -5.66
CA CYS A 27 -7.29 1.08 -4.39
C CYS A 27 -7.81 -0.35 -4.58
N SER A 28 -7.29 -1.29 -3.80
CA SER A 28 -7.68 -2.70 -3.82
C SER A 28 -7.83 -3.24 -2.41
N THR A 29 -8.83 -4.09 -2.18
CA THR A 29 -9.03 -4.78 -0.89
C THR A 29 -8.74 -6.26 -1.03
N ASP A 30 -7.92 -6.85 -0.15
CA ASP A 30 -7.69 -8.30 -0.15
C ASP A 30 -8.76 -9.07 0.65
N SER A 31 -8.78 -10.40 0.50
CA SER A 31 -9.75 -11.29 1.17
C SER A 31 -9.75 -11.21 2.70
N SER A 32 -8.65 -10.75 3.30
CA SER A 32 -8.48 -10.51 4.74
C SER A 32 -8.97 -9.12 5.17
N GLY A 33 -9.55 -8.34 4.26
CA GLY A 33 -10.07 -7.00 4.51
C GLY A 33 -9.02 -5.90 4.56
N ASN A 34 -7.76 -6.15 4.16
CA ASN A 34 -6.79 -5.06 4.12
C ASN A 34 -6.96 -4.26 2.85
N THR A 35 -6.94 -2.94 3.02
CA THR A 35 -7.07 -1.98 1.94
C THR A 35 -5.68 -1.51 1.51
N TYR A 36 -5.38 -1.63 0.23
CA TYR A 36 -4.13 -1.19 -0.37
C TYR A 36 -4.40 0.02 -1.23
N ILE A 37 -3.85 1.17 -0.85
CA ILE A 37 -3.93 2.41 -1.61
C ILE A 37 -2.57 2.66 -2.21
N ARG A 38 -2.51 2.98 -3.50
CA ARG A 38 -1.25 3.29 -4.15
C ARG A 38 -1.22 4.73 -4.63
N GLU A 39 -0.21 5.47 -4.21
CA GLU A 39 -0.01 6.88 -4.55
C GLU A 39 1.25 7.04 -5.40
N GLN A 40 1.13 7.72 -6.53
CA GLN A 40 2.26 7.97 -7.42
C GLN A 40 3.09 9.15 -6.89
N ASN A 41 4.39 8.93 -6.76
CA ASN A 41 5.34 9.95 -6.32
C ASN A 41 5.86 10.75 -7.52
N LEU A 42 6.20 12.01 -7.28
CA LEU A 42 6.95 12.86 -8.21
C LEU A 42 8.35 12.26 -8.37
N GLY A 43 8.56 11.51 -9.45
CA GLY A 43 9.78 10.72 -9.66
C GLY A 43 9.55 9.35 -10.31
N GLY A 44 8.30 9.01 -10.68
CA GLY A 44 7.98 7.77 -11.40
C GLY A 44 7.91 6.53 -10.50
N GLY A 45 7.97 6.72 -9.18
CA GLY A 45 7.75 5.69 -8.18
C GLY A 45 6.36 5.71 -7.58
N TYR A 46 6.08 4.78 -6.66
CA TYR A 46 4.79 4.66 -5.99
C TYR A 46 4.97 4.30 -4.51
N ASN A 47 4.15 4.89 -3.65
CA ASN A 47 3.96 4.40 -2.29
C ASN A 47 2.72 3.52 -2.26
N THR A 48 2.82 2.34 -1.65
CA THR A 48 1.66 1.49 -1.35
C THR A 48 1.43 1.55 0.15
N TYR A 49 0.21 1.91 0.54
CA TYR A 49 -0.25 1.97 1.92
C TYR A 49 -1.21 0.82 2.18
N ARG A 50 -1.05 0.11 3.29
CA ARG A 50 -1.95 -0.95 3.76
C ARG A 50 -2.70 -0.43 4.99
N ASN A 51 -4.01 -0.28 4.88
CA ASN A 51 -4.88 0.26 5.91
C ASN A 51 -4.49 1.67 6.39
N GLY A 52 -3.84 2.46 5.53
CA GLY A 52 -3.35 3.81 5.83
C GLY A 52 -1.88 3.88 6.25
N ASP A 53 -1.27 2.75 6.63
CA ASP A 53 0.15 2.68 6.98
C ASP A 53 1.01 2.39 5.76
N LEU A 54 2.22 2.95 5.69
CA LEU A 54 3.14 2.66 4.59
C LEU A 54 3.50 1.16 4.58
N TYR A 55 3.15 0.48 3.49
CA TYR A 55 3.41 -0.94 3.30
C TYR A 55 4.64 -1.19 2.43
N SER A 56 4.76 -0.48 1.31
CA SER A 56 5.91 -0.58 0.42
C SER A 56 6.16 0.71 -0.37
N GLN A 57 7.40 0.88 -0.83
CA GLN A 57 7.81 1.98 -1.72
C GLN A 57 8.49 1.40 -2.94
N THR A 58 7.98 1.74 -4.12
CA THR A 58 8.52 1.28 -5.40
C THR A 58 9.20 2.43 -6.12
N HIS A 59 10.44 2.20 -6.55
CA HIS A 59 11.25 3.18 -7.27
C HIS A 59 11.77 2.59 -8.58
N GLN A 60 11.78 3.40 -9.64
CA GLN A 60 12.47 3.03 -10.86
C GLN A 60 13.98 3.19 -10.66
N GLN A 61 14.73 2.15 -11.01
CA GLN A 61 16.18 2.09 -10.95
C GLN A 61 16.79 2.60 -12.27
N LEU A 62 18.06 3.02 -12.23
CA LEU A 62 18.76 3.55 -13.41
C LEU A 62 18.89 2.54 -14.58
N ASN A 63 18.88 1.25 -14.26
CA ASN A 63 18.91 0.16 -15.25
C ASN A 63 17.51 -0.19 -15.81
N GLY A 64 16.48 0.62 -15.50
CA GLY A 64 15.11 0.45 -15.98
C GLY A 64 14.26 -0.55 -15.19
N THR A 65 14.82 -1.27 -14.22
CA THR A 65 14.05 -2.14 -13.32
C THR A 65 13.33 -1.33 -12.25
N TYR A 66 12.36 -1.94 -11.58
CA TYR A 66 11.61 -1.32 -10.49
C TYR A 66 11.90 -2.06 -9.21
N ARG A 67 12.31 -1.35 -8.15
CA ARG A 67 12.57 -1.93 -6.85
C ARG A 67 11.51 -1.50 -5.86
N GLU A 68 10.74 -2.45 -5.36
CA GLU A 68 9.80 -2.31 -4.26
C GLU A 68 10.48 -2.69 -2.95
N ILE A 69 10.45 -1.80 -1.97
CA ILE A 69 11.01 -1.98 -0.64
C ILE A 69 9.85 -2.07 0.33
N TYR A 70 9.73 -3.17 1.07
CA TYR A 70 8.66 -3.37 2.03
C TYR A 70 9.01 -2.71 3.36
N SER A 71 8.03 -2.10 4.02
CA SER A 71 8.22 -1.50 5.35
C SER A 71 8.57 -2.53 6.43
N SER A 72 8.21 -3.80 6.22
CA SER A 72 8.63 -4.92 7.07
C SER A 72 10.10 -5.33 6.89
N GLY A 73 10.81 -4.69 5.95
CA GLY A 73 12.13 -5.08 5.49
C GLY A 73 12.08 -6.01 4.26
N GLY A 74 13.22 -6.12 3.61
CA GLY A 74 13.37 -6.82 2.33
C GLY A 74 12.92 -5.98 1.13
N TYR A 75 13.13 -6.53 -0.06
CA TYR A 75 12.77 -5.87 -1.31
C TYR A 75 12.42 -6.88 -2.40
N ARG A 76 11.71 -6.40 -3.41
CA ARG A 76 11.43 -7.12 -4.64
C ARG A 76 11.79 -6.26 -5.84
N THR A 77 12.51 -6.84 -6.79
CA THR A 77 12.91 -6.15 -8.01
C THR A 77 12.14 -6.72 -9.19
N TYR A 78 11.34 -5.90 -9.86
CA TYR A 78 10.61 -6.21 -11.09
C TYR A 78 11.43 -5.72 -12.30
N TYR A 79 11.52 -6.48 -13.40
CA TYR A 79 12.20 -6.01 -14.61
C TYR A 79 11.31 -5.10 -15.47
N SER A 80 10.01 -5.07 -15.20
CA SER A 80 9.05 -4.14 -15.78
C SER A 80 8.26 -3.40 -14.70
N ASP A 81 7.54 -2.35 -15.11
CA ASP A 81 6.68 -1.58 -14.21
C ASP A 81 5.56 -2.48 -13.65
N PRO A 82 5.53 -2.74 -12.32
CA PRO A 82 4.52 -3.63 -11.73
C PRO A 82 3.11 -3.04 -11.75
N ASN A 83 2.97 -1.77 -12.12
CA ASN A 83 1.68 -1.07 -12.21
C ASN A 83 1.15 -0.97 -13.64
N ARG A 84 1.83 -1.55 -14.62
CA ARG A 84 1.25 -1.68 -15.96
C ARG A 84 -0.04 -2.47 -15.87
N ARG A 85 -1.00 -2.07 -16.72
CA ARG A 85 -2.32 -2.68 -16.88
C ARG A 85 -2.26 -4.21 -17.09
N ASP A 86 -1.12 -4.71 -17.55
CA ASP A 86 -0.80 -6.13 -17.66
C ASP A 86 0.59 -6.41 -17.05
N PRO A 87 0.67 -6.76 -15.76
CA PRO A 87 1.95 -6.94 -15.06
C PRO A 87 2.59 -8.32 -15.31
N TYR A 88 1.91 -9.23 -16.02
CA TYR A 88 2.36 -10.61 -16.25
C TYR A 88 2.82 -10.89 -17.68
N ARG A 89 2.58 -9.98 -18.61
CA ARG A 89 2.99 -10.14 -20.02
C ARG A 89 4.50 -10.20 -20.22
N ASP A 90 5.30 -9.62 -19.30
CA ASP A 90 6.75 -9.52 -19.47
C ASP A 90 7.59 -9.94 -18.24
N ASP A 91 7.01 -10.32 -17.09
CA ASP A 91 7.79 -10.53 -15.86
C ASP A 91 7.26 -11.67 -14.96
N PRO A 92 7.75 -12.91 -15.13
CA PRO A 92 7.41 -14.01 -14.24
C PRO A 92 8.21 -13.84 -12.93
N LYS A 93 7.68 -13.01 -12.03
CA LYS A 93 8.15 -12.85 -10.64
C LYS A 93 9.54 -12.22 -10.53
N GLY A 94 9.54 -10.91 -10.31
CA GLY A 94 10.70 -10.17 -9.83
C GLY A 94 11.47 -10.83 -8.68
N THR A 95 12.78 -10.62 -8.62
CA THR A 95 13.70 -11.22 -7.66
C THR A 95 13.43 -10.68 -6.25
N VAL A 96 13.22 -11.59 -5.28
CA VAL A 96 13.02 -11.23 -3.86
C VAL A 96 14.35 -11.30 -3.14
N GLY A 97 14.74 -10.20 -2.50
CA GLY A 97 15.90 -10.11 -1.62
C GLY A 97 15.49 -9.76 -0.20
N ARG A 98 16.30 -10.15 0.78
CA ARG A 98 16.07 -9.88 2.20
C ARG A 98 17.13 -8.95 2.75
#